data_AF-A0A0C9TRF1-F1
#
_entry.id   AF-A0A0C9TRF1-F1
#
_cell.length_a   1.000
_cell.length_b   1.000
_cell.length_c   1.000
_cell.angle_alpha   90.00
_cell.angle_beta   90.00
_cell.angle_gamma   90.00
#
_symmetry.space_group_name_H-M   'P 1'
#
loop_
_entity.id
_entity.type
_entity.pdbx_description
1 polymer ?
#
loop_
_entity_poly.entity_id
_entity_poly.type
_entity_poly.pdbx_seq_one_letter_code
_entity_poly.pdbx_strand_id
1 'polypeptide(L)' 'LQCDADYAVFIYDHVTVEGVHVICIIAWHVDDGLASSNNHKFLDWVKKQIADHFGLSDLGPVTKYLGVDIKRD' A
#
# COMPACT_ATOMS: atom_id res chain seq x y z
N LEU A 1 12.20 0.18 25.59
CA LEU A 1 11.28 0.90 24.70
C LEU A 1 10.82 -0.09 23.65
N GLN A 2 9.69 -0.75 23.88
CA GLN A 2 9.04 -1.59 22.88
C GLN A 2 8.03 -0.66 22.22
N CYS A 3 8.32 -0.25 20.99
CA CYS A 3 7.47 0.62 20.20
C CYS A 3 6.46 -0.27 19.47
N ASP A 4 5.16 -0.05 19.65
CA ASP A 4 4.08 -0.78 18.96
C ASP A 4 4.01 -0.48 17.43
N ALA A 5 5.09 0.04 16.84
CA ALA A 5 5.18 0.48 15.44
C ALA A 5 6.33 -0.23 14.70
N ASP A 6 6.34 -1.56 14.70
CA ASP A 6 7.22 -2.36 13.82
C ASP A 6 6.42 -3.14 12.76
N TYR A 7 5.14 -2.83 12.55
CA TYR A 7 4.39 -3.38 11.42
C TYR A 7 4.77 -2.62 10.15
N ALA A 8 5.83 -3.09 9.49
CA ALA A 8 6.24 -2.66 8.16
C ALA A 8 5.30 -3.17 7.05
N VAL A 9 4.29 -3.99 7.38
CA VAL A 9 3.33 -4.55 6.43
C VAL A 9 1.91 -4.50 7.01
N PHE A 10 0.99 -3.93 6.24
CA PHE A 10 -0.43 -3.85 6.53
C PHE A 10 -1.19 -4.66 5.49
N ILE A 11 -2.13 -5.49 5.95
CA ILE A 11 -2.97 -6.34 5.11
C ILE A 11 -4.42 -6.01 5.41
N TYR A 12 -5.14 -5.55 4.40
CA TYR A 12 -6.59 -5.43 4.39
C TYR A 12 -7.15 -6.57 3.54
N ASP A 13 -7.95 -7.44 4.16
CA ASP A 13 -8.56 -8.60 3.51
C ASP A 13 -10.03 -8.69 3.95
N HIS A 14 -10.93 -8.13 3.14
CA HIS A 14 -12.33 -8.03 3.49
C HIS A 14 -13.26 -8.21 2.29
N VAL A 15 -14.43 -8.78 2.56
CA VAL A 15 -15.54 -8.83 1.60
C VAL A 15 -16.48 -7.67 1.88
N THR A 16 -16.77 -6.83 0.88
CA THR A 16 -17.70 -5.70 1.02
C THR A 16 -19.13 -6.19 1.22
N VAL A 17 -20.01 -5.29 1.65
CA VAL A 17 -21.46 -5.56 1.76
C VAL A 17 -22.10 -5.95 0.42
N GLU A 18 -21.47 -5.60 -0.71
CA GLU A 18 -21.89 -5.99 -2.06
C GLU A 18 -21.33 -7.36 -2.49
N GLY A 19 -20.58 -8.05 -1.61
CA GLY A 19 -19.97 -9.34 -1.90
C GLY A 19 -18.64 -9.27 -2.65
N VAL A 20 -18.02 -8.09 -2.79
CA VAL A 20 -16.74 -7.93 -3.50
C VAL A 20 -15.58 -8.20 -2.54
N HIS A 21 -14.70 -9.13 -2.88
CA HIS A 21 -13.49 -9.41 -2.11
C HIS A 21 -12.38 -8.41 -2.45
N VAL A 22 -11.95 -7.63 -1.45
CA VAL A 22 -10.90 -6.62 -1.57
C VAL A 22 -9.71 -7.04 -0.72
N ILE A 23 -8.57 -7.23 -1.38
CA ILE A 23 -7.27 -7.46 -0.77
C ILE A 23 -6.39 -6.25 -1.10
N CYS A 24 -5.86 -5.58 -0.10
CA CYS A 24 -4.89 -4.50 -0.24
C CYS A 24 -3.73 -4.73 0.73
N ILE A 25 -2.50 -4.67 0.21
CA ILE A 25 -1.27 -4.87 0.97
C ILE A 25 -0.45 -3.59 0.84
N ILE A 26 0.01 -3.07 1.97
CA ILE A 26 0.90 -1.91 2.04
C ILE A 26 2.12 -2.31 2.84
N ALA A 27 3.28 -2.28 2.21
CA ALA A 27 4.56 -2.39 2.88
C ALA A 27 5.17 -0.99 3.04
N TRP A 28 5.82 -0.75 4.16
CA TRP A 28 6.41 0.53 4.53
C TRP A 28 7.84 0.35 5.02
N HIS A 29 8.75 1.17 4.50
CA HIS A 29 10.12 1.24 4.98
C HIS A 29 10.56 2.71 5.09
N VAL A 30 10.52 3.24 6.31
CA VAL A 30 10.89 4.64 6.64
C VAL A 30 10.07 5.66 5.86
N ASP A 31 10.52 6.09 4.68
CA ASP A 31 9.83 7.06 3.82
C ASP A 31 9.28 6.42 2.54
N ASP A 32 9.63 5.15 2.27
CA ASP A 32 9.29 4.42 1.05
C ASP A 32 8.12 3.46 1.29
N GLY A 33 6.98 3.75 0.64
CA GLY A 33 5.80 2.89 0.61
C GLY A 33 5.70 2.04 -0.66
N LEU A 34 5.29 0.78 -0.51
CA LEU A 34 4.92 -0.11 -1.60
C LEU A 34 3.49 -0.62 -1.35
N ALA A 35 2.57 -0.35 -2.27
CA ALA A 35 1.19 -0.78 -2.14
C ALA A 35 0.71 -1.59 -3.35
N SER A 36 -0.14 -2.58 -3.11
CA SER A 36 -0.80 -3.39 -4.14
C SER A 36 -2.20 -3.76 -3.70
N SER A 37 -3.12 -3.93 -4.65
CA SER A 37 -4.50 -4.31 -4.38
C SER A 37 -5.09 -5.06 -5.56
N ASN A 38 -6.01 -5.99 -5.29
CA ASN A 38 -6.84 -6.60 -6.33
C ASN A 38 -7.96 -5.66 -6.83
N ASN A 39 -8.13 -4.49 -6.20
CA ASN A 39 -9.11 -3.47 -6.56
C ASN A 39 -8.40 -2.11 -6.73
N HIS A 40 -8.27 -1.67 -7.98
CA HIS A 40 -7.57 -0.43 -8.33
C HIS A 40 -8.24 0.81 -7.74
N LYS A 41 -9.58 0.89 -7.79
CA LYS A 41 -10.32 2.04 -7.23
C LYS A 41 -10.08 2.18 -5.73
N PHE A 42 -10.04 1.05 -5.02
CA PHE A 42 -9.72 1.03 -3.60
C PHE A 42 -8.26 1.46 -3.35
N LEU A 43 -7.32 1.00 -4.17
CA LEU A 43 -5.92 1.39 -4.05
C LEU A 43 -5.70 2.88 -4.27
N ASP A 44 -6.36 3.48 -5.28
CA ASP A 44 -6.28 4.92 -5.52
C ASP A 44 -6.88 5.73 -4.37
N TRP A 45 -7.98 5.25 -3.79
CA TRP A 45 -8.55 5.84 -2.59
C TRP A 45 -7.56 5.77 -1.41
N VAL A 46 -6.95 4.61 -1.14
CA VAL A 46 -5.94 4.44 -0.09
C VAL A 46 -4.73 5.36 -0.32
N LYS A 47 -4.18 5.39 -1.54
CA LYS A 47 -3.07 6.27 -1.89
C LYS A 47 -3.40 7.74 -1.63
N LYS A 48 -4.63 8.16 -1.97
CA LYS A 48 -5.10 9.51 -1.67
C LYS A 48 -5.18 9.78 -0.16
N GLN A 49 -5.73 8.87 0.64
CA GLN A 49 -5.79 9.05 2.10
C GLN A 49 -4.39 9.20 2.71
N ILE A 50 -3.44 8.39 2.26
CA ILE A 50 -2.05 8.43 2.72
C ILE A 50 -1.37 9.74 2.29
N ALA A 51 -1.55 10.17 1.03
CA ALA A 51 -1.02 11.43 0.53
C ALA A 51 -1.60 12.64 1.29
N ASP A 52 -2.91 12.67 1.52
CA ASP A 52 -3.59 13.76 2.22
C ASP A 52 -3.16 13.84 3.70
N HIS A 53 -2.90 12.70 4.34
CA HIS A 53 -2.54 12.65 5.77
C HIS A 53 -1.04 12.88 6.03
N PHE A 54 -0.16 12.31 5.21
CA PHE A 54 1.28 12.29 5.43
C PHE A 54 2.08 13.15 4.43
N GLY A 55 1.44 13.71 3.40
CA GLY A 55 2.11 14.51 2.37
C GLY A 55 2.96 13.68 1.39
N LEU A 56 2.69 12.38 1.28
CA LEU A 56 3.45 11.46 0.43
C LEU A 56 3.08 11.62 -1.05
N SER A 57 4.07 11.42 -1.92
CA SER A 57 3.88 11.49 -3.38
C SER A 57 3.71 10.09 -3.97
N ASP A 58 2.71 9.91 -4.84
CA ASP A 58 2.58 8.70 -5.64
C ASP A 58 3.64 8.71 -6.75
N LEU A 59 4.58 7.75 -6.68
CA LEU A 59 5.63 7.57 -7.68
C LEU A 59 5.15 6.78 -8.91
N GLY A 60 3.89 6.32 -8.90
CA GLY A 60 3.27 5.57 -9.98
C GLY A 60 3.62 4.08 -9.93
N PRO A 61 3.55 3.38 -11.08
CA PRO A 61 3.87 1.96 -11.15
C PRO A 61 5.29 1.67 -10.65
N VAL A 62 5.37 0.76 -9.69
CA VAL A 62 6.65 0.34 -9.12
C VAL A 62 7.51 -0.38 -10.15
N THR A 63 8.67 0.21 -10.42
CA THR A 63 9.76 -0.35 -11.23
C THR A 63 10.99 -0.69 -10.39
N LYS A 64 11.11 -0.03 -9.22
CA LYS A 64 12.20 -0.23 -8.26
C LYS A 64 11.70 0.06 -6.84
N TYR A 65 12.11 -0.75 -5.87
CA TYR A 65 11.82 -0.54 -4.45
C TYR A 65 13.00 -1.00 -3.60
N LEU A 66 13.53 -0.14 -2.72
CA LEU A 66 14.68 -0.43 -1.85
C LEU A 66 15.90 -1.04 -2.57
N GLY A 67 16.18 -0.60 -3.79
CA GLY A 67 17.28 -1.10 -4.61
C GLY A 67 16.99 -2.38 -5.40
N VAL A 68 15.82 -3.01 -5.21
CA VAL A 68 15.36 -4.17 -5.97
C VAL A 68 14.57 -3.70 -7.20
N ASP A 69 14.98 -4.16 -8.37
CA ASP A 69 14.24 -3.92 -9.61
C ASP A 69 13.04 -4.88 -9.70
N ILE A 70 11.87 -4.33 -9.99
CA ILE A 70 10.61 -5.08 -10.05
C ILE A 70 10.13 -5.12 -11.49
N LYS A 71 9.91 -6.34 -11.99
CA LYS A 71 9.30 -6.61 -13.29
C LYS A 71 7.96 -7.29 -13.06
N ARG A 72 6.95 -6.80 -13.78
CA ARG A 72 5.63 -7.44 -13.84
C ARG A 72 5.61 -8.26 -15.13
N ASP A 73 5.21 -9.52 -15.01
CA ASP A 73 4.96 -10.40 -16.15
C ASP A 73 3.63 -10.04 -16.84
#